data_AF-A0A932LG04-F1
#
_entry.id   AF-A0A932LG04-F1
#
_cell.length_a   1.000
_cell.length_b   1.000
_cell.length_c   1.000
_cell.angle_alpha   90.00
_cell.angle_beta   90.00
_cell.angle_gamma   90.00
#
_symmetry.space_group_name_H-M   'P 1'
#
loop_
_entity.id
_entity.type
_entity.pdbx_description
1 polymer ?
#
loop_
_entity_poly.entity_id
_entity_poly.type
_entity_poly.pdbx_seq_one_letter_code
_entity_poly.pdbx_strand_id
1 'polypeptide(L)'
;GGFFLRNTHQPGPADLAYTFGPAMVNWEPIAGDWNGDGIDTVGLQNPATSFFFLRNVHAAGPADEMFGYGPPGAGWMPLAGDWNGSEETTTLRLDTTAAVSVEASPLSPADARSAADAAMARWAVAGLSQSSLDRLAEIDVQVTDLRGDELGLARHGTIYVDRDAAGRGWFVDPTPAEDEEFTSVDGQLVAESGPAHARADLLSVLIHELGHELGLEHVDSDTADVMAETIALGARRVPTPQVVDRIFGEE
;
A
#
# COMPACT_ATOMS: atom_id res chain seq x y z
N GLY A 1 5.79 -5.92 36.08
CA GLY A 1 7.26 -5.99 36.28
C GLY A 1 7.85 -4.60 36.49
N GLY A 2 9.12 -4.52 36.88
CA GLY A 2 9.87 -3.26 36.93
C GLY A 2 10.55 -2.98 35.59
N PHE A 3 10.39 -1.77 35.06
CA PHE A 3 11.00 -1.31 33.83
C PHE A 3 12.09 -0.28 34.15
N PHE A 4 13.25 -0.44 33.52
CA PHE A 4 14.42 0.42 33.68
C PHE A 4 14.87 0.87 32.30
N LEU A 5 14.57 2.11 31.94
CA LEU A 5 14.79 2.65 30.60
C LEU A 5 16.03 3.53 30.62
N ARG A 6 16.76 3.50 29.51
CA ARG A 6 17.97 4.27 29.32
C ARG A 6 17.97 4.90 27.94
N ASN A 7 18.18 6.22 27.90
CA ASN A 7 18.12 7.03 26.68
C ASN A 7 19.48 7.14 25.98
N THR A 8 20.51 6.44 26.49
CA THR A 8 21.86 6.46 25.94
C THR A 8 22.45 5.05 25.87
N HIS A 9 23.27 4.79 24.85
CA HIS A 9 24.00 3.52 24.70
C HIS A 9 25.31 3.47 25.50
N GLN A 10 25.42 4.28 26.56
CA GLN A 10 26.58 4.30 27.47
C GLN A 10 26.29 3.47 28.74
N PRO A 11 27.29 3.00 29.50
CA PRO A 11 27.04 2.35 30.80
C PRO A 11 26.52 3.34 31.88
N GLY A 12 25.78 2.84 32.87
CA GLY A 12 25.34 3.61 34.05
C GLY A 12 23.96 3.23 34.61
N PRO A 13 23.37 4.03 35.52
CA PRO A 13 22.01 3.83 36.02
C PRO A 13 20.94 4.16 34.97
N ALA A 14 19.73 3.60 35.13
CA ALA A 14 18.59 3.94 34.27
C ALA A 14 18.17 5.40 34.43
N ASP A 15 17.73 6.02 33.33
CA ASP A 15 17.21 7.39 33.32
C ASP A 15 15.78 7.44 33.86
N LEU A 16 14.99 6.39 33.59
CA LEU A 16 13.63 6.23 34.07
C LEU A 16 13.44 4.84 34.67
N ALA A 17 12.71 4.77 35.79
CA ALA A 17 12.35 3.51 36.42
C ALA A 17 10.92 3.57 36.98
N TYR A 18 10.07 2.63 36.57
CA TYR A 18 8.70 2.52 37.04
C TYR A 18 8.18 1.08 36.94
N THR A 19 7.03 0.83 37.55
CA THR A 19 6.39 -0.49 37.54
C THR A 19 5.16 -0.49 36.65
N PHE A 20 5.03 -1.51 35.81
CA PHE A 20 3.84 -1.73 34.98
C PHE A 20 3.53 -3.22 34.88
N GLY A 21 2.25 -3.59 35.02
CA GLY A 21 1.79 -4.98 35.07
C GLY A 21 2.23 -5.79 36.30
N PRO A 22 1.80 -7.06 36.40
CA PRO A 22 2.03 -7.89 37.57
C PRO A 22 3.51 -8.18 37.80
N ALA A 23 3.91 -8.42 39.05
CA ALA A 23 5.25 -8.92 39.38
C ALA A 23 5.29 -10.45 39.23
N MET A 24 6.46 -10.99 38.88
CA MET A 24 6.73 -12.44 38.87
C MET A 24 5.82 -13.27 37.94
N VAL A 25 5.43 -12.70 36.80
CA VAL A 25 4.74 -13.40 35.72
C VAL A 25 5.62 -13.43 34.48
N ASN A 26 5.56 -14.52 33.71
CA ASN A 26 6.26 -14.67 32.43
C ASN A 26 5.54 -13.88 31.31
N TRP A 27 5.21 -12.62 31.59
CA TRP A 27 4.69 -11.71 30.56
C TRP A 27 5.88 -11.11 29.82
N GLU A 28 5.75 -11.05 28.50
CA GLU A 28 6.82 -10.63 27.60
C GLU A 28 6.76 -9.10 27.44
N PRO A 29 7.83 -8.37 27.74
CA PRO A 29 7.85 -6.92 27.54
C PRO A 29 8.01 -6.58 26.07
N ILE A 30 7.30 -5.54 25.65
CA ILE A 30 7.43 -4.92 24.32
C ILE A 30 7.57 -3.41 24.48
N ALA A 31 8.02 -2.73 23.44
CA ALA A 31 8.15 -1.27 23.40
C ALA A 31 7.75 -0.75 22.01
N GLY A 32 7.16 0.43 21.98
CA GLY A 32 6.71 1.11 20.76
C GLY A 32 5.93 2.38 21.09
N ASP A 33 5.77 3.23 20.10
CA ASP A 33 4.90 4.41 20.16
C ASP A 33 3.45 4.02 19.87
N TRP A 34 2.70 3.67 20.91
CA TRP A 34 1.33 3.16 20.74
C TRP A 34 0.31 4.24 20.33
N ASN A 35 0.63 5.53 20.51
CA ASN A 35 -0.30 6.64 20.34
C ASN A 35 0.18 7.72 19.34
N GLY A 36 1.28 7.47 18.64
CA GLY A 36 1.75 8.27 17.51
C GLY A 36 2.25 9.64 17.90
N ASP A 37 2.76 9.80 19.13
CA ASP A 37 3.30 11.08 19.59
C ASP A 37 4.83 11.22 19.40
N GLY A 38 5.44 10.22 18.77
CA GLY A 38 6.87 10.09 18.52
C GLY A 38 7.66 9.54 19.71
N ILE A 39 7.01 9.06 20.77
CA ILE A 39 7.67 8.58 21.98
C ILE A 39 7.34 7.10 22.25
N ASP A 40 8.36 6.24 22.16
CA ASP A 40 8.22 4.84 22.55
C ASP A 40 7.91 4.69 24.05
N THR A 41 6.96 3.83 24.36
CA THR A 41 6.53 3.50 25.72
C THR A 41 6.41 1.99 25.90
N VAL A 42 6.23 1.53 27.14
CA VAL A 42 6.30 0.09 27.45
C VAL A 42 4.94 -0.60 27.27
N GLY A 43 4.98 -1.84 26.81
CA GLY A 43 3.86 -2.75 26.77
C GLY A 43 4.20 -4.11 27.37
N LEU A 44 3.18 -4.90 27.65
CA LEU A 44 3.31 -6.28 28.14
C LEU A 44 2.37 -7.20 27.37
N GLN A 45 2.87 -8.37 26.99
CA GLN A 45 2.10 -9.45 26.39
C GLN A 45 2.00 -10.62 27.37
N ASN A 46 0.80 -11.15 27.56
CA ASN A 46 0.56 -12.36 28.35
C ASN A 46 0.49 -13.59 27.43
N PRO A 47 1.52 -14.44 27.36
CA PRO A 47 1.56 -15.53 26.39
C PRO A 47 0.50 -16.60 26.65
N ALA A 48 -0.01 -16.71 27.88
CA ALA A 48 -1.03 -17.69 28.24
C ALA A 48 -2.43 -17.30 27.75
N THR A 49 -2.71 -16.01 27.55
CA THR A 49 -4.04 -15.50 27.15
C THR A 49 -3.99 -14.71 25.84
N SER A 50 -2.79 -14.43 25.34
CA SER A 50 -2.52 -13.57 24.19
C SER A 50 -3.10 -12.15 24.33
N PHE A 51 -3.25 -11.66 25.56
CA PHE A 51 -3.58 -10.27 25.85
C PHE A 51 -2.35 -9.38 25.90
N PHE A 52 -2.46 -8.22 25.29
CA PHE A 52 -1.52 -7.11 25.30
C PHE A 52 -2.07 -5.99 26.18
N PHE A 53 -1.16 -5.33 26.87
CA PHE A 53 -1.41 -4.23 27.78
C PHE A 53 -0.41 -3.13 27.45
N LEU A 54 -0.87 -2.01 26.92
CA LEU A 54 -0.03 -0.90 26.47
C LEU A 54 -0.16 0.28 27.42
N ARG A 55 0.91 1.06 27.56
CA ARG A 55 0.96 2.22 28.46
C ARG A 55 1.57 3.38 27.70
N ASN A 56 0.85 4.49 27.56
CA ASN A 56 1.25 5.63 26.72
C ASN A 56 2.03 6.70 27.50
N VAL A 57 2.44 6.40 28.75
CA VAL A 57 3.28 7.30 29.57
C VAL A 57 4.30 6.52 30.38
N HIS A 58 5.45 7.14 30.66
CA HIS A 58 6.52 6.55 31.49
C HIS A 58 6.23 6.67 33.00
N ALA A 59 5.08 6.17 33.42
CA ALA A 59 4.65 6.19 34.82
C ALA A 59 3.89 4.91 35.19
N ALA A 60 3.97 4.56 36.48
CA ALA A 60 3.15 3.48 37.02
C ALA A 60 1.66 3.77 36.85
N GLY A 61 0.85 2.71 36.77
CA GLY A 61 -0.58 2.83 36.56
C GLY A 61 -1.18 1.63 35.84
N PRO A 62 -2.49 1.65 35.59
CA PRO A 62 -3.14 0.69 34.70
C PRO A 62 -2.66 0.87 33.26
N ALA A 63 -2.95 -0.13 32.40
CA ALA A 63 -2.76 0.00 30.96
C ALA A 63 -3.75 1.04 30.40
N ASP A 64 -3.30 1.84 29.44
CA ASP A 64 -4.17 2.75 28.69
C ASP A 64 -4.97 1.97 27.65
N GLU A 65 -4.34 0.96 27.06
CA GLU A 65 -4.95 0.10 26.05
C GLU A 65 -4.75 -1.38 26.38
N MET A 66 -5.78 -2.16 26.09
CA MET A 66 -5.77 -3.60 26.33
C MET A 66 -6.51 -4.31 25.20
N PHE A 67 -5.86 -5.30 24.59
CA PHE A 67 -6.44 -6.05 23.51
C PHE A 67 -5.85 -7.47 23.43
N GLY A 68 -6.62 -8.44 22.98
CA GLY A 68 -6.17 -9.83 22.76
C GLY A 68 -5.84 -10.14 21.30
N TYR A 69 -4.66 -10.65 20.99
CA TYR A 69 -4.27 -10.97 19.62
C TYR A 69 -3.43 -12.24 19.52
N GLY A 70 -3.82 -13.11 18.58
CA GLY A 70 -3.20 -14.41 18.36
C GLY A 70 -3.76 -15.51 19.29
N PRO A 71 -3.52 -16.79 18.96
CA PRO A 71 -4.00 -17.91 19.75
C PRO A 71 -3.28 -17.99 21.11
N PRO A 72 -4.02 -18.11 22.23
CA PRO A 72 -3.44 -18.30 23.57
C PRO A 72 -2.50 -19.52 23.64
N GLY A 73 -1.33 -19.35 24.24
CA GLY A 73 -0.40 -20.46 24.50
C GLY A 73 0.33 -21.02 23.26
N ALA A 74 0.21 -20.38 22.09
CA ALA A 74 0.84 -20.85 20.85
C ALA A 74 2.34 -20.52 20.74
N GLY A 75 2.93 -19.83 21.73
CA GLY A 75 4.35 -19.47 21.75
C GLY A 75 4.74 -18.43 20.70
N TRP A 76 3.81 -17.58 20.28
CA TRP A 76 4.10 -16.48 19.35
C TRP A 76 4.94 -15.41 20.07
N MET A 77 6.02 -14.98 19.42
CA MET A 77 6.85 -13.87 19.88
C MET A 77 6.20 -12.56 19.45
N PRO A 78 5.87 -11.65 20.37
CA PRO A 78 5.32 -10.35 20.01
C PRO A 78 6.41 -9.48 19.38
N LEU A 79 6.03 -8.78 18.33
CA LEU A 79 6.85 -7.76 17.67
C LEU A 79 6.04 -6.46 17.60
N ALA A 80 6.73 -5.34 17.79
CA ALA A 80 6.18 -4.00 17.69
C ALA A 80 6.98 -3.22 16.64
N GLY A 81 6.27 -2.48 15.80
CA GLY A 81 6.81 -1.58 14.79
C GLY A 81 5.68 -0.88 14.03
N ASP A 82 6.01 0.19 13.33
CA ASP A 82 5.13 0.86 12.37
C ASP A 82 5.33 0.22 10.99
N TRP A 83 4.30 -0.51 10.51
CA TRP A 83 4.34 -1.21 9.22
C TRP A 83 3.43 -0.58 8.15
N ASN A 84 2.67 0.45 8.51
CA ASN A 84 1.74 1.16 7.63
C ASN A 84 2.11 2.64 7.45
N GLY A 85 3.19 3.11 8.07
CA GLY A 85 3.69 4.46 7.99
C GLY A 85 2.83 5.48 8.73
N SER A 86 2.06 5.06 9.74
CA SER A 86 1.12 5.94 10.45
C SER A 86 1.76 6.75 11.59
N GLU A 87 3.06 6.64 11.82
CA GLU A 87 3.80 7.18 12.98
C GLU A 87 3.35 6.57 14.33
N GLU A 88 2.18 5.92 14.40
CA GLU A 88 1.79 4.97 15.45
C GLU A 88 2.45 3.59 15.23
N THR A 89 3.22 3.12 16.19
CA THR A 89 3.62 1.71 16.32
C THR A 89 2.43 0.92 16.89
N THR A 90 1.57 0.36 16.04
CA THR A 90 0.44 -0.47 16.50
C THR A 90 0.68 -1.97 16.35
N THR A 91 0.25 -2.72 17.35
CA THR A 91 0.15 -4.19 17.37
C THR A 91 -1.05 -4.70 16.55
N LEU A 92 -0.78 -5.71 15.71
CA LEU A 92 -1.65 -6.33 14.70
C LEU A 92 -2.98 -6.91 15.25
N ARG A 93 -4.11 -6.75 14.53
CA ARG A 93 -5.35 -7.54 14.67
C ARG A 93 -6.05 -7.76 13.32
N LEU A 94 -6.46 -9.02 13.07
CA LEU A 94 -7.40 -9.44 12.01
C LEU A 94 -8.59 -10.16 12.68
N ASP A 95 -9.82 -9.70 12.43
CA ASP A 95 -11.07 -10.41 12.76
C ASP A 95 -11.36 -11.45 11.66
N THR A 96 -11.63 -12.70 12.04
CA THR A 96 -12.00 -13.77 11.10
C THR A 96 -13.40 -14.34 11.36
N THR A 97 -14.29 -13.57 12.00
CA THR A 97 -15.66 -14.02 12.33
C THR A 97 -16.79 -13.10 11.87
N ALA A 98 -16.54 -12.15 10.98
CA ALA A 98 -17.58 -11.45 10.24
C ALA A 98 -17.19 -11.32 8.76
N ALA A 99 -18.20 -11.37 7.89
CA ALA A 99 -18.11 -11.61 6.44
C ALA A 99 -16.97 -10.84 5.73
N VAL A 100 -16.32 -11.56 4.81
CA VAL A 100 -15.43 -11.01 3.79
C VAL A 100 -16.10 -9.78 3.15
N SER A 101 -15.66 -8.62 3.59
CA SER A 101 -15.76 -7.35 2.89
C SER A 101 -14.30 -7.00 2.65
N VAL A 102 -13.79 -7.31 1.46
CA VAL A 102 -12.44 -6.95 1.06
C VAL A 102 -12.44 -5.45 0.83
N GLU A 103 -12.37 -4.65 1.89
CA GLU A 103 -11.95 -3.28 1.73
C GLU A 103 -10.45 -3.35 1.48
N ALA A 104 -10.07 -3.27 0.20
CA ALA A 104 -8.70 -2.97 -0.15
C ALA A 104 -8.34 -1.65 0.54
N SER A 105 -7.23 -1.62 1.28
CA SER A 105 -6.73 -0.38 1.85
C SER A 105 -6.72 0.70 0.75
N PRO A 106 -7.13 1.94 1.06
CA PRO A 106 -7.12 3.01 0.07
C PRO A 106 -5.72 3.18 -0.51
N LEU A 107 -5.65 3.48 -1.81
CA LEU A 107 -4.37 3.63 -2.50
C LEU A 107 -3.50 4.69 -1.81
N SER A 108 -2.24 4.35 -1.50
CA SER A 108 -1.32 5.32 -0.94
C SER A 108 -0.71 6.19 -2.05
N PRO A 109 -0.43 7.49 -1.80
CA PRO A 109 0.26 8.34 -2.77
C PRO A 109 1.64 7.80 -3.19
N ALA A 110 2.34 7.10 -2.30
CA ALA A 110 3.63 6.49 -2.59
C ALA A 110 3.50 5.32 -3.59
N ASP A 111 2.48 4.47 -3.40
CA ASP A 111 2.20 3.36 -4.33
C ASP A 111 1.77 3.88 -5.69
N ALA A 112 0.93 4.92 -5.74
CA ALA A 112 0.53 5.58 -6.98
C ALA A 112 1.75 6.15 -7.73
N ARG A 113 2.69 6.79 -7.01
CA ARG A 113 3.91 7.32 -7.61
C ARG A 113 4.83 6.22 -8.14
N SER A 114 5.03 5.16 -7.36
CA SER A 114 5.84 4.01 -7.77
C SER A 114 5.27 3.33 -9.03
N ALA A 115 3.96 3.15 -9.07
CA ALA A 115 3.28 2.59 -10.25
C ALA A 115 3.36 3.53 -11.47
N ALA A 116 3.37 4.86 -11.27
CA ALA A 116 3.54 5.82 -12.35
C ALA A 116 4.95 5.77 -12.94
N ASP A 117 5.98 5.58 -12.10
CA ASP A 117 7.36 5.35 -12.55
C ASP A 117 7.47 4.07 -13.38
N ALA A 118 6.80 3.00 -12.94
CA ALA A 118 6.72 1.76 -13.72
C ALA A 118 5.97 1.97 -15.05
N ALA A 119 4.88 2.74 -15.07
CA ALA A 119 4.13 3.05 -16.29
C ALA A 119 4.99 3.82 -17.30
N MET A 120 5.77 4.82 -16.85
CA MET A 120 6.75 5.52 -17.70
C MET A 120 7.81 4.56 -18.25
N ALA A 121 8.30 3.62 -17.43
CA ALA A 121 9.23 2.60 -17.90
C ALA A 121 8.63 1.69 -18.99
N ARG A 122 7.33 1.35 -18.88
CA ARG A 122 6.61 0.60 -19.94
C ARG A 122 6.52 1.39 -21.24
N TRP A 123 6.20 2.69 -21.17
CA TRP A 123 6.21 3.57 -22.35
C TRP A 123 7.61 3.70 -22.98
N ALA A 124 8.66 3.76 -22.17
CA ALA A 124 10.04 3.78 -22.66
C ALA A 124 10.39 2.48 -23.42
N VAL A 125 10.00 1.33 -22.89
CA VAL A 125 10.18 0.02 -23.56
C VAL A 125 9.40 -0.06 -24.87
N ALA A 126 8.22 0.55 -24.93
CA ALA A 126 7.41 0.64 -26.15
C ALA A 126 8.03 1.54 -27.24
N GLY A 127 9.07 2.32 -26.92
CA GLY A 127 9.80 3.15 -27.87
C GLY A 127 9.52 4.65 -27.77
N LEU A 128 8.90 5.11 -26.67
CA LEU A 128 8.67 6.54 -26.46
C LEU A 128 10.00 7.31 -26.35
N SER A 129 10.08 8.47 -27.01
CA SER A 129 11.31 9.29 -27.02
C SER A 129 11.66 9.86 -25.63
N GLN A 130 12.95 10.09 -25.37
CA GLN A 130 13.41 10.65 -24.09
C GLN A 130 12.79 12.02 -23.79
N SER A 131 12.62 12.88 -24.80
CA SER A 131 11.99 14.19 -24.59
C SER A 131 10.51 14.10 -24.22
N SER A 132 9.81 13.05 -24.67
CA SER A 132 8.45 12.77 -24.20
C SER A 132 8.45 12.22 -22.78
N LEU A 133 9.38 11.32 -22.44
CA LEU A 133 9.54 10.81 -21.07
C LEU A 133 9.87 11.94 -20.07
N ASP A 134 10.72 12.88 -20.46
CA ASP A 134 11.06 14.04 -19.62
C ASP A 134 9.82 14.91 -19.33
N ARG A 135 8.91 15.07 -20.32
CA ARG A 135 7.62 15.76 -20.10
C ARG A 135 6.71 14.98 -19.17
N LEU A 136 6.65 13.66 -19.32
CA LEU A 136 5.85 12.81 -18.43
C LEU A 136 6.36 12.82 -16.98
N ALA A 137 7.67 12.95 -16.78
CA ALA A 137 8.28 13.01 -15.46
C ALA A 137 7.89 14.28 -14.67
N GLU A 138 7.45 15.34 -15.35
CA GLU A 138 6.95 16.58 -14.74
C GLU A 138 5.49 16.48 -14.27
N ILE A 139 4.76 15.44 -14.68
CA ILE A 139 3.35 15.24 -14.32
C ILE A 139 3.25 14.86 -12.85
N ASP A 140 2.32 15.52 -12.15
CA ASP A 140 1.98 15.20 -10.77
C ASP A 140 0.94 14.06 -10.71
N VAL A 141 1.06 13.17 -9.73
CA VAL A 141 0.12 12.05 -9.55
C VAL A 141 -0.53 12.20 -8.18
N GLN A 142 -1.84 12.37 -8.18
CA GLN A 142 -2.63 12.61 -6.97
C GLN A 142 -3.70 11.55 -6.77
N VAL A 143 -3.77 11.00 -5.56
CA VAL A 143 -4.86 10.10 -5.17
C VAL A 143 -6.03 10.94 -4.66
N THR A 144 -7.18 10.80 -5.29
CA THR A 144 -8.42 11.51 -4.94
C THR A 144 -9.62 10.58 -5.02
N ASP A 145 -10.76 11.01 -4.49
CA ASP A 145 -12.03 10.29 -4.62
C ASP A 145 -12.71 10.77 -5.91
N LEU A 146 -12.67 9.95 -6.96
CA LEU A 146 -13.28 10.24 -8.26
C LEU A 146 -14.76 9.83 -8.26
N ARG A 147 -15.54 10.34 -9.21
CA ARG A 147 -17.00 10.12 -9.20
C ARG A 147 -17.36 8.89 -10.01
N GLY A 148 -18.27 8.09 -9.46
CA GLY A 148 -18.89 7.00 -10.21
C GLY A 148 -17.92 5.84 -10.40
N ASP A 149 -17.63 5.52 -11.66
CA ASP A 149 -16.76 4.43 -12.10
C ASP A 149 -15.43 4.91 -12.72
N GLU A 150 -15.11 6.21 -12.58
CA GLU A 150 -13.83 6.77 -13.00
C GLU A 150 -12.68 6.19 -12.16
N LEU A 151 -11.68 5.60 -12.82
CA LEU A 151 -10.49 5.03 -12.17
C LEU A 151 -9.29 5.98 -12.21
N GLY A 152 -9.23 6.81 -13.25
CA GLY A 152 -8.16 7.76 -13.50
C GLY A 152 -8.70 8.98 -14.27
N LEU A 153 -7.98 10.10 -14.16
CA LEU A 153 -8.25 11.31 -14.92
C LEU A 153 -6.98 12.14 -15.12
N ALA A 154 -6.51 12.22 -16.36
CA ALA A 154 -5.47 13.14 -16.80
C ALA A 154 -6.04 14.54 -17.09
N ARG A 155 -5.56 15.57 -16.38
CA ARG A 155 -5.89 16.98 -16.67
C ARG A 155 -4.74 17.93 -16.34
N HIS A 156 -4.30 18.68 -17.35
CA HIS A 156 -3.38 19.81 -17.22
C HIS A 156 -2.06 19.46 -16.52
N GLY A 157 -1.44 18.32 -16.84
CA GLY A 157 -0.18 17.89 -16.22
C GLY A 157 -0.36 17.32 -14.81
N THR A 158 -1.57 16.87 -14.47
CA THR A 158 -1.85 16.14 -13.24
C THR A 158 -2.71 14.93 -13.58
N ILE A 159 -2.28 13.76 -13.13
CA ILE A 159 -3.07 12.53 -13.17
C ILE A 159 -3.71 12.34 -11.80
N TYR A 160 -5.03 12.34 -11.78
CA TYR A 160 -5.82 11.99 -10.61
C TYR A 160 -6.16 10.50 -10.69
N VAL A 161 -5.86 9.75 -9.62
CA VAL A 161 -6.18 8.34 -9.51
C VAL A 161 -7.22 8.16 -8.43
N ASP A 162 -8.22 7.33 -8.70
CA ASP A 162 -9.27 7.07 -7.72
C ASP A 162 -8.72 6.36 -6.47
N ARG A 163 -9.28 6.64 -5.30
CA ARG A 163 -8.78 6.14 -4.02
C ARG A 163 -9.05 4.66 -3.82
N ASP A 164 -10.22 4.18 -4.26
CA ASP A 164 -10.70 2.82 -3.98
C ASP A 164 -11.06 2.00 -5.23
N ALA A 165 -10.72 2.53 -6.41
CA ALA A 165 -11.01 1.95 -7.72
C ALA A 165 -12.52 1.75 -7.94
N ALA A 166 -13.32 2.78 -7.66
CA ALA A 166 -14.78 2.73 -7.68
C ALA A 166 -15.35 1.58 -6.81
N GLY A 167 -14.75 1.40 -5.63
CA GLY A 167 -15.06 0.33 -4.68
C GLY A 167 -14.65 -1.08 -5.12
N ARG A 168 -13.81 -1.22 -6.16
CA ARG A 168 -13.28 -2.53 -6.62
C ARG A 168 -11.94 -2.89 -6.00
N GLY A 169 -11.26 -1.92 -5.42
CA GLY A 169 -9.92 -2.06 -4.86
C GLY A 169 -8.83 -2.15 -5.92
N TRP A 170 -7.65 -1.63 -5.57
CA TRP A 170 -6.48 -1.64 -6.42
C TRP A 170 -5.64 -2.91 -6.27
N PHE A 171 -5.20 -3.43 -7.40
CA PHE A 171 -4.01 -4.27 -7.49
C PHE A 171 -2.80 -3.36 -7.72
N VAL A 172 -1.92 -3.33 -6.71
CA VAL A 172 -0.60 -2.69 -6.78
C VAL A 172 0.40 -3.81 -6.99
N ASP A 173 1.07 -3.79 -8.13
CA ASP A 173 2.02 -4.81 -8.53
C ASP A 173 3.38 -4.60 -7.83
N PRO A 174 3.87 -5.58 -7.04
CA PRO A 174 5.19 -5.51 -6.41
C PRO A 174 6.36 -5.69 -7.40
N THR A 175 6.14 -6.36 -8.52
CA THR A 175 7.12 -6.71 -9.56
C THR A 175 6.66 -6.24 -10.95
N PRO A 176 6.36 -4.94 -11.15
CA PRO A 176 5.70 -4.41 -12.34
C PRO A 176 6.55 -4.43 -13.61
N ALA A 177 7.73 -5.04 -13.60
CA ALA A 177 8.55 -5.32 -14.79
C ALA A 177 8.41 -6.78 -15.27
N GLU A 178 7.99 -7.69 -14.40
CA GLU A 178 8.01 -9.14 -14.64
C GLU A 178 6.64 -9.70 -15.05
N ASP A 179 5.53 -9.02 -14.72
CA ASP A 179 4.15 -9.45 -15.02
C ASP A 179 3.81 -10.85 -14.45
N GLU A 180 4.38 -11.23 -13.30
CA GLU A 180 4.31 -12.60 -12.80
C GLU A 180 2.89 -13.06 -12.39
N GLU A 181 1.98 -12.13 -12.15
CA GLU A 181 0.58 -12.39 -11.79
C GLU A 181 -0.32 -12.63 -13.00
N PHE A 182 0.19 -12.43 -14.22
CA PHE A 182 -0.60 -12.44 -15.45
C PHE A 182 -0.14 -13.54 -16.39
N THR A 183 -1.11 -14.20 -17.03
CA THR A 183 -0.87 -15.11 -18.14
C THR A 183 -1.31 -14.44 -19.43
N SER A 184 -0.66 -14.78 -20.55
CA SER A 184 -1.07 -14.29 -21.86
C SER A 184 -2.18 -15.18 -22.43
N VAL A 185 -3.38 -14.63 -22.56
CA VAL A 185 -4.55 -15.27 -23.18
C VAL A 185 -4.93 -14.46 -24.41
N ASP A 186 -4.88 -15.09 -25.59
CA ASP A 186 -5.15 -14.43 -26.89
C ASP A 186 -4.37 -13.12 -27.12
N GLY A 187 -3.14 -13.05 -26.58
CA GLY A 187 -2.27 -11.87 -26.69
C GLY A 187 -2.55 -10.76 -25.67
N GLN A 188 -3.46 -11.00 -24.71
CA GLN A 188 -3.74 -10.08 -23.60
C GLN A 188 -3.19 -10.64 -22.29
N LEU A 189 -2.68 -9.77 -21.42
CA LEU A 189 -2.29 -10.17 -20.07
C LEU A 189 -3.52 -10.19 -19.17
N VAL A 190 -3.82 -11.37 -18.62
CA VAL A 190 -4.98 -11.59 -17.75
C VAL A 190 -4.54 -12.40 -16.54
N ALA A 191 -4.91 -11.96 -15.35
CA ALA A 191 -4.73 -12.73 -14.13
C ALA A 191 -5.85 -13.76 -14.03
N GLU A 192 -5.51 -15.05 -13.95
CA GLU A 192 -6.47 -16.14 -13.82
C GLU A 192 -6.90 -16.38 -12.36
N SER A 193 -6.11 -15.92 -11.39
CA SER A 193 -6.39 -16.09 -9.96
C SER A 193 -5.63 -15.07 -9.11
N GLY A 194 -5.88 -15.09 -7.80
CA GLY A 194 -5.17 -14.24 -6.84
C GLY A 194 -5.67 -12.79 -6.77
N PRO A 195 -4.95 -11.89 -6.08
CA PRO A 195 -5.35 -10.51 -5.89
C PRO A 195 -5.50 -9.74 -7.21
N ALA A 196 -4.61 -9.96 -8.17
CA ALA A 196 -4.67 -9.32 -9.49
C ALA A 196 -5.98 -9.63 -10.22
N HIS A 197 -6.44 -10.90 -10.20
CA HIS A 197 -7.68 -11.32 -10.86
C HIS A 197 -8.94 -10.59 -10.37
N ALA A 198 -8.98 -10.23 -9.08
CA ALA A 198 -10.18 -9.71 -8.44
C ALA A 198 -10.24 -8.18 -8.35
N ARG A 199 -9.22 -7.47 -8.85
CA ARG A 199 -9.01 -6.03 -8.60
C ARG A 199 -8.68 -5.26 -9.87
N ALA A 200 -8.79 -3.93 -9.80
CA ALA A 200 -8.39 -3.05 -10.88
C ALA A 200 -6.86 -2.93 -10.92
N ASP A 201 -6.25 -3.05 -12.10
CA ASP A 201 -4.80 -2.97 -12.25
C ASP A 201 -4.35 -1.50 -12.32
N LEU A 202 -3.64 -1.04 -11.27
CA LEU A 202 -3.20 0.35 -11.16
C LEU A 202 -2.21 0.74 -12.26
N LEU A 203 -1.31 -0.19 -12.60
CA LEU A 203 -0.30 0.04 -13.65
C LEU A 203 -0.98 0.33 -15.00
N SER A 204 -2.01 -0.44 -15.36
CA SER A 204 -2.75 -0.23 -16.60
C SER A 204 -3.48 1.11 -16.66
N VAL A 205 -4.10 1.53 -15.56
CA VAL A 205 -4.77 2.84 -15.49
C VAL A 205 -3.75 3.97 -15.65
N LEU A 206 -2.60 3.89 -14.96
CA LEU A 206 -1.56 4.92 -15.11
C LEU A 206 -0.94 4.93 -16.51
N ILE A 207 -0.79 3.77 -17.16
CA ILE A 207 -0.38 3.69 -18.57
C ILE A 207 -1.38 4.42 -19.47
N HIS A 208 -2.67 4.22 -19.24
CA HIS A 208 -3.76 4.87 -19.97
C HIS A 208 -3.73 6.39 -19.80
N GLU A 209 -3.70 6.88 -18.55
CA GLU A 209 -3.70 8.32 -18.27
C GLU A 209 -2.44 9.02 -18.81
N LEU A 210 -1.28 8.37 -18.76
CA LEU A 210 -0.07 8.90 -19.41
C LEU A 210 -0.25 8.99 -20.93
N GLY A 211 -1.02 8.08 -21.54
CA GLY A 211 -1.39 8.16 -22.95
C GLY A 211 -2.17 9.43 -23.30
N HIS A 212 -3.10 9.85 -22.43
CA HIS A 212 -3.79 11.13 -22.58
C HIS A 212 -2.85 12.34 -22.50
N GLU A 213 -1.89 12.31 -21.59
CA GLU A 213 -0.88 13.38 -21.46
C GLU A 213 0.12 13.38 -22.65
N LEU A 214 0.21 12.27 -23.39
CA LEU A 214 0.89 12.18 -24.68
C LEU A 214 0.03 12.64 -25.87
N GLY A 215 -1.24 13.01 -25.63
CA GLY A 215 -2.17 13.47 -26.66
C GLY A 215 -2.97 12.36 -27.34
N LEU A 216 -2.96 11.14 -26.80
CA LEU A 216 -3.82 10.08 -27.32
C LEU A 216 -5.26 10.24 -26.81
N GLU A 217 -6.21 10.08 -27.71
CA GLU A 217 -7.64 9.99 -27.37
C GLU A 217 -8.03 8.55 -27.06
N HIS A 218 -9.18 8.39 -26.40
CA HIS A 218 -9.80 7.09 -26.19
C HIS A 218 -10.04 6.37 -27.52
N VAL A 219 -9.95 5.04 -27.47
CA VAL A 219 -10.40 4.14 -28.54
C VAL A 219 -11.53 3.25 -28.01
N ASP A 220 -12.18 2.53 -28.94
CA ASP A 220 -13.28 1.62 -28.61
C ASP A 220 -12.91 0.64 -27.48
N SER A 221 -13.83 0.48 -26.54
CA SER A 221 -13.67 -0.29 -25.30
C SER A 221 -13.56 -1.81 -25.54
N ASP A 222 -13.95 -2.29 -26.72
CA ASP A 222 -13.85 -3.70 -27.15
C ASP A 222 -12.42 -4.12 -27.57
N THR A 223 -11.44 -3.24 -27.40
CA THR A 223 -10.05 -3.48 -27.79
C THR A 223 -9.16 -3.83 -26.59
N ALA A 224 -8.03 -4.47 -26.87
CA ALA A 224 -6.95 -4.67 -25.89
C ALA A 224 -6.01 -3.46 -25.79
N ASP A 225 -6.36 -2.34 -26.41
CA ASP A 225 -5.51 -1.16 -26.51
C ASP A 225 -5.37 -0.49 -25.14
N VAL A 226 -4.23 0.15 -24.91
CA VAL A 226 -4.01 0.90 -23.65
C VAL A 226 -4.96 2.09 -23.53
N MET A 227 -5.45 2.63 -24.64
CA MET A 227 -6.40 3.76 -24.67
C MET A 227 -7.87 3.33 -24.73
N ALA A 228 -8.18 2.06 -24.51
CA ALA A 228 -9.57 1.61 -24.40
C ALA A 228 -10.26 2.29 -23.20
N GLU A 229 -11.48 2.80 -23.40
CA GLU A 229 -12.23 3.56 -22.38
C GLU A 229 -12.53 2.74 -21.10
N THR A 230 -12.55 1.41 -21.19
CA THR A 230 -12.84 0.53 -20.04
C THR A 230 -11.80 -0.56 -19.89
N ILE A 231 -11.50 -0.92 -18.64
CA ILE A 231 -10.64 -2.06 -18.29
C ILE A 231 -11.39 -3.07 -17.42
N ALA A 232 -11.26 -4.35 -17.76
CA ALA A 232 -11.81 -5.42 -16.93
C ALA A 232 -10.91 -5.69 -15.71
N LEU A 233 -11.51 -6.14 -14.60
CA LEU A 233 -10.73 -6.61 -13.45
C LEU A 233 -9.81 -7.76 -13.86
N GLY A 234 -8.60 -7.78 -13.31
CA GLY A 234 -7.57 -8.76 -13.67
C GLY A 234 -6.99 -8.63 -15.07
N ALA A 235 -7.38 -7.64 -15.87
CA ALA A 235 -6.71 -7.37 -17.13
C ALA A 235 -5.53 -6.41 -16.92
N ARG A 236 -4.43 -6.67 -17.63
CA ARG A 236 -3.30 -5.75 -17.76
C ARG A 236 -3.14 -5.27 -19.20
N ARG A 237 -2.91 -3.97 -19.35
CA ARG A 237 -2.64 -3.27 -20.61
C ARG A 237 -1.20 -2.79 -20.61
N VAL A 238 -0.51 -3.00 -21.72
CA VAL A 238 0.91 -2.64 -21.90
C VAL A 238 1.03 -1.88 -23.22
N PRO A 239 1.71 -0.72 -23.25
CA PRO A 239 1.88 0.04 -24.48
C PRO A 239 2.74 -0.75 -25.46
N THR A 240 2.43 -0.61 -26.75
CA THR A 240 3.16 -1.26 -27.83
C THR A 240 3.77 -0.21 -28.76
N PRO A 241 4.79 -0.57 -29.56
CA PRO A 241 5.34 0.34 -30.57
C PRO A 241 4.27 0.92 -31.51
N GLN A 242 3.24 0.14 -31.85
CA GLN A 242 2.14 0.60 -32.69
C GLN A 242 1.30 1.71 -32.02
N VAL A 243 1.16 1.66 -30.70
CA VAL A 243 0.52 2.74 -29.94
C VAL A 243 1.41 3.98 -29.91
N VAL A 244 2.72 3.80 -29.76
CA VAL A 244 3.67 4.92 -29.79
C VAL A 244 3.67 5.62 -31.16
N ASP A 245 3.57 4.87 -32.24
CA ASP A 245 3.50 5.42 -33.60
C ASP A 245 2.29 6.36 -33.79
N ARG A 246 1.17 6.13 -33.08
CA ARG A 246 -0.01 7.01 -33.11
C ARG A 246 0.27 8.40 -32.52
N ILE A 247 1.22 8.51 -31.59
CA ILE A 247 1.59 9.79 -30.95
C ILE A 247 2.28 10.72 -31.96
N PHE A 248 3.02 10.12 -32.91
CA PHE A 248 3.82 10.84 -33.89
C PHE A 248 3.24 10.78 -35.31
N GLY A 249 2.09 10.11 -35.49
CA GLY A 249 1.53 9.69 -36.78
C GLY A 249 0.64 10.70 -37.49
N GLU A 250 0.45 11.90 -36.97
CA GLU A 250 -0.22 13.00 -37.69
C GLU A 250 0.80 14.06 -38.16
N GLU A 251 1.48 13.79 -39.28
CA GLU A 251 2.01 14.82 -40.19
C GLU A 251 1.33 14.73 -41.56
#